data_AF-A0A560CX13-F1
#
_entry.id   AF-A0A560CX13-F1
#
_cell.length_a   1.000
_cell.length_b   1.000
_cell.length_c   1.000
_cell.angle_alpha   90.00
_cell.angle_beta   90.00
_cell.angle_gamma   90.00
#
_symmetry.space_group_name_H-M   'P 1'
#
loop_
_entity.id
_entity.type
_entity.pdbx_description
1 polymer ?
#
loop_
_entity_poly.entity_id
_entity_poly.type
_entity_poly.pdbx_seq_one_letter_code
_entity_poly.pdbx_strand_id
1 'polypeptide(L)'
;MRQGMAHVYWFRLVTGEKIVGHKIGWAFDYRQRLRQFRAVSISALGGLQYQAHRFQALESARLAFKVEQGILRTFDQHRHRSNREVLTGIDTSQIETVWDRYIREVLFGRLPPRP
;
A
#
# COMPACT_ATOMS: atom_id res chain seq x y z
N MET A 1 15.86 4.27 -16.43
CA MET A 1 14.65 4.23 -15.57
C MET A 1 13.43 4.31 -16.48
N ARG A 2 12.46 3.39 -16.40
CA ARG A 2 11.25 3.48 -17.23
C ARG A 2 10.51 4.78 -16.90
N GLN A 3 10.40 5.69 -17.87
CA GLN A 3 9.45 6.79 -17.82
C GLN A 3 8.07 6.21 -18.13
N GLY A 4 7.14 6.32 -17.17
CA GLY A 4 5.82 5.75 -17.29
C GLY A 4 5.06 5.93 -15.99
N MET A 5 3.73 6.02 -16.10
CA MET A 5 2.87 6.13 -14.93
C MET A 5 3.12 4.95 -14.00
N ALA A 6 3.29 5.26 -12.73
CA ALA A 6 3.46 4.27 -11.67
C ALA A 6 2.25 4.32 -10.75
N HIS A 7 1.85 3.17 -10.23
CA HIS A 7 0.73 3.05 -9.31
C HIS A 7 1.26 2.75 -7.92
N VAL A 8 0.97 3.62 -6.96
CA VAL A 8 1.01 3.21 -5.55
C VAL A 8 -0.28 2.44 -5.27
N TYR A 9 -0.18 1.33 -4.55
CA TYR A 9 -1.30 0.44 -4.26
C TYR A 9 -1.35 0.08 -2.77
N TRP A 10 -2.56 -0.22 -2.35
CA TRP A 10 -2.86 -0.78 -1.05
C TRP A 10 -3.75 -2.00 -1.21
N PHE A 11 -3.20 -3.16 -0.83
CA PHE A 11 -3.93 -4.41 -0.74
C PHE A 11 -4.25 -4.75 0.71
N ARG A 12 -5.46 -5.23 0.96
CA ARG A 12 -5.83 -5.83 2.24
C ARG A 12 -5.40 -7.29 2.24
N LEU A 13 -4.81 -7.71 3.35
CA LEU A 13 -4.57 -9.11 3.66
C LEU A 13 -5.76 -9.58 4.49
N VAL A 14 -6.46 -10.58 3.99
CA VAL A 14 -7.72 -11.04 4.58
C VAL A 14 -7.62 -12.53 4.85
N THR A 15 -8.11 -12.97 6.01
CA THR A 15 -8.32 -14.39 6.31
C THR A 15 -9.80 -14.59 6.62
N GLY A 16 -10.52 -15.32 5.76
CA GLY A 16 -11.98 -15.36 5.79
C GLY A 16 -12.57 -13.97 5.51
N GLU A 17 -13.30 -13.41 6.48
CA GLU A 17 -13.85 -12.05 6.40
C GLU A 17 -13.04 -11.00 7.19
N LYS A 18 -11.99 -11.44 7.91
CA LYS A 18 -11.20 -10.57 8.78
C LYS A 18 -10.00 -9.98 8.05
N ILE A 19 -9.84 -8.67 8.12
CA ILE A 19 -8.62 -7.99 7.68
C ILE A 19 -7.54 -8.24 8.75
N VAL A 20 -6.46 -8.91 8.36
CA VAL A 20 -5.33 -9.25 9.24
C VAL A 20 -4.10 -8.37 8.98
N GLY A 21 -4.13 -7.59 7.91
CA GLY A 21 -3.08 -6.63 7.62
C GLY A 21 -3.27 -5.89 6.31
N HIS A 22 -2.26 -5.08 6.00
CA HIS A 22 -2.29 -4.14 4.91
C HIS A 22 -0.95 -4.13 4.19
N LYS A 23 -0.95 -4.45 2.90
CA LYS A 23 0.23 -4.37 2.06
C LYS A 23 0.21 -3.06 1.27
N ILE A 24 1.22 -2.25 1.49
CA ILE A 24 1.47 -1.02 0.73
C ILE A 24 2.63 -1.28 -0.22
N GLY A 25 2.51 -0.84 -1.46
CA GLY A 25 3.60 -0.93 -2.41
C GLY A 25 3.39 -0.04 -3.61
N TRP A 26 4.30 -0.08 -4.57
CA TRP A 26 4.08 0.50 -5.89
C TRP A 26 4.52 -0.44 -7.02
N ALA A 27 3.94 -0.23 -8.20
CA ALA A 27 4.29 -0.96 -9.42
C ALA A 27 3.85 -0.17 -10.66
N PHE A 28 4.46 -0.43 -11.81
CA PHE A 28 3.94 0.08 -13.09
C PHE A 28 2.58 -0.55 -13.42
N ASP A 29 2.39 -1.83 -13.13
CA ASP A 29 1.10 -2.55 -13.22
C ASP A 29 0.76 -3.21 -11.88
N TYR A 30 -0.10 -2.55 -11.10
CA TYR A 30 -0.56 -3.07 -9.81
C TYR A 30 -1.47 -4.31 -9.97
N ARG A 31 -2.16 -4.47 -11.10
CA ARG A 31 -3.06 -5.62 -11.34
C ARG A 31 -2.25 -6.88 -11.59
N GLN A 32 -1.19 -6.78 -12.38
CA GLN A 32 -0.23 -7.88 -12.52
C GLN A 32 0.37 -8.25 -11.16
N ARG A 33 0.73 -7.25 -10.34
CA ARG A 33 1.28 -7.49 -9.01
C ARG A 33 0.28 -8.16 -8.07
N LEU A 34 -0.99 -7.76 -8.10
CA LEU A 34 -2.07 -8.42 -7.36
C LEU A 34 -2.25 -9.88 -7.78
N ARG A 35 -2.24 -10.17 -9.09
CA ARG A 35 -2.33 -11.55 -9.60
C ARG A 35 -1.17 -12.40 -9.10
N GLN A 36 0.06 -11.87 -9.10
CA GLN A 36 1.23 -12.56 -8.56
C GLN A 36 1.06 -12.88 -7.08
N PHE A 37 0.62 -11.93 -6.26
CA PHE A 37 0.40 -12.19 -4.83
C PHE A 37 -0.70 -13.23 -4.60
N ARG A 38 -1.80 -13.14 -5.35
CA ARG A 38 -2.89 -14.13 -5.29
C ARG A 38 -2.41 -15.53 -5.65
N ALA A 39 -1.61 -15.67 -6.71
CA ALA A 39 -1.08 -16.96 -7.14
C ALA A 39 -0.20 -17.61 -6.06
N VAL A 40 0.64 -16.84 -5.36
CA VAL A 40 1.51 -17.35 -4.28
C VAL A 40 0.74 -17.66 -2.99
N SER A 41 -0.36 -16.93 -2.72
CA SER A 41 -1.16 -17.13 -1.51
C SER A 41 -2.08 -18.37 -1.54
N ILE A 42 -2.31 -18.98 -2.71
CA ILE A 42 -3.29 -20.06 -2.88
C ILE A 42 -2.87 -21.40 -2.25
N SER A 43 -1.58 -21.64 -1.98
CA SER A 43 -1.11 -23.01 -1.69
C SER A 43 -0.45 -23.26 -0.34
N ALA A 44 -0.18 -22.27 0.51
CA ALA A 44 0.70 -22.49 1.67
C ALA A 44 0.02 -22.50 3.06
N LEU A 45 -0.84 -21.55 3.44
CA LEU A 45 -1.13 -21.30 4.87
C LEU A 45 -2.49 -20.64 5.12
N GLY A 46 -3.53 -21.43 5.43
CA GLY A 46 -4.66 -20.94 6.24
C GLY A 46 -5.59 -19.90 5.64
N GLY A 47 -5.72 -19.81 4.31
CA GLY A 47 -6.74 -18.98 3.66
C GLY A 47 -6.46 -17.48 3.60
N LEU A 48 -5.20 -17.07 3.77
CA LEU A 48 -4.78 -15.67 3.56
C LEU A 48 -4.97 -15.26 2.10
N GLN A 49 -5.64 -14.15 1.86
CA GLN A 49 -5.92 -13.61 0.53
C GLN A 49 -5.52 -12.15 0.41
N TYR A 50 -4.99 -11.79 -0.77
CA TYR A 50 -4.75 -10.40 -1.14
C TYR A 50 -5.96 -9.83 -1.90
N GLN A 51 -6.55 -8.77 -1.36
CA GLN A 51 -7.65 -8.04 -1.97
C GLN A 51 -7.23 -6.62 -2.32
N ALA A 52 -7.52 -6.18 -3.55
CA ALA A 52 -7.31 -4.77 -3.91
C ALA A 52 -8.23 -3.89 -3.07
N HIS A 53 -7.69 -2.79 -2.53
CA HIS A 53 -8.49 -1.83 -1.79
C HIS A 53 -8.40 -0.42 -2.39
N ARG A 54 -7.19 0.14 -2.52
CA ARG A 54 -6.96 1.44 -3.17
C ARG A 54 -5.73 1.41 -4.04
N PHE A 55 -5.70 2.26 -5.05
CA PHE A 55 -4.54 2.51 -5.90
C PHE A 55 -4.62 3.94 -6.44
N GLN A 56 -3.47 4.55 -6.70
CA GLN A 56 -3.38 5.88 -7.31
C GLN A 56 -2.29 5.85 -8.38
N ALA A 57 -2.65 6.26 -9.60
CA ALA A 57 -1.71 6.49 -10.67
C ALA A 57 -0.97 7.81 -10.44
N LEU A 58 0.34 7.79 -10.63
CA LEU A 58 1.26 8.92 -10.44
C LEU A 58 2.18 9.00 -11.66
N GLU A 59 2.58 10.22 -12.01
CA GLU A 59 3.33 10.51 -13.22
C GLU A 59 4.72 9.86 -13.26
N SER A 60 5.25 9.47 -12.10
CA SER A 60 6.53 8.79 -12.02
C SER A 60 6.63 7.79 -10.88
N ALA A 61 7.52 6.81 -11.08
CA ALA A 61 7.95 5.89 -10.05
C ALA A 61 8.52 6.60 -8.81
N ARG A 62 9.18 7.76 -8.99
CA ARG A 62 9.71 8.55 -7.87
C ARG A 62 8.61 9.06 -6.96
N LEU A 63 7.49 9.53 -7.52
CA LEU A 63 6.34 9.98 -6.76
C LEU A 63 5.65 8.81 -6.04
N ALA A 64 5.46 7.68 -6.74
CA ALA A 64 4.88 6.49 -6.14
C ALA A 64 5.72 5.95 -4.97
N PHE A 65 7.04 5.91 -5.14
CA PHE A 65 7.98 5.57 -4.08
C PHE A 65 7.91 6.55 -2.90
N LYS A 66 7.81 7.86 -3.15
CA LYS A 66 7.67 8.86 -2.08
C LYS A 66 6.40 8.62 -1.24
N VAL A 67 5.26 8.34 -1.88
CA VAL A 67 4.01 8.01 -1.18
C VAL A 67 4.16 6.73 -0.37
N GLU A 68 4.63 5.64 -0.99
CA GLU A 68 4.82 4.35 -0.31
C GLU A 68 5.69 4.51 0.94
N GLN A 69 6.87 5.14 0.80
CA GLN A 69 7.79 5.32 1.91
C GLN A 69 7.22 6.24 2.99
N GLY A 70 6.47 7.28 2.62
CA GLY A 70 5.78 8.16 3.56
C GLY A 70 4.78 7.39 4.44
N ILE A 71 3.91 6.59 3.81
CA ILE A 71 2.93 5.76 4.50
C ILE A 71 3.64 4.75 5.41
N LEU A 72 4.58 3.98 4.86
CA LEU A 72 5.27 2.94 5.60
C LEU A 72 6.13 3.49 6.76
N ARG A 73 6.71 4.69 6.65
CA ARG A 73 7.43 5.36 7.75
C ARG A 73 6.51 5.84 8.86
N THR A 74 5.29 6.30 8.53
CA THR A 74 4.30 6.70 9.53
C THR A 74 3.91 5.53 10.44
N PHE A 75 3.96 4.31 9.90
CA PHE A 75 3.60 3.07 10.61
C PHE A 75 4.80 2.16 10.86
N ASP A 76 6.02 2.71 11.03
CA ASP A 76 7.24 1.88 11.09
C ASP A 76 7.21 0.84 12.22
N GLN A 77 6.61 1.17 13.36
CA GLN A 77 6.42 0.28 14.51
C GLN A 77 5.44 -0.88 14.25
N HIS A 78 4.59 -0.78 13.23
CA HIS A 78 3.58 -1.77 12.88
C HIS A 78 3.95 -2.62 11.66
N ARG A 79 5.18 -2.46 11.16
CA ARG A 79 5.68 -3.27 10.04
C ARG A 79 5.90 -4.71 10.47
N HIS A 80 5.49 -5.65 9.63
CA HIS A 80 5.73 -7.06 9.84
C HIS A 80 7.23 -7.36 9.81
N ARG A 81 7.74 -8.14 10.77
CA ARG A 81 9.18 -8.42 10.95
C ARG A 81 9.84 -9.02 9.71
N SER A 82 9.13 -9.91 9.02
CA SER A 82 9.64 -10.59 7.81
C SER A 82 9.26 -9.89 6.50
N ASN A 83 8.41 -8.86 6.52
CA ASN A 83 8.00 -8.13 5.33
C ASN A 83 7.65 -6.68 5.67
N ARG A 84 8.62 -5.79 5.50
CA ARG A 84 8.50 -4.36 5.89
C ARG A 84 7.50 -3.55 5.04
N GLU A 85 6.90 -4.15 4.02
CA GLU A 85 5.82 -3.57 3.20
C GLU A 85 4.43 -4.01 3.68
N VAL A 86 4.36 -4.88 4.68
CA VAL A 86 3.13 -5.34 5.33
C VAL A 86 3.00 -4.66 6.68
N LEU A 87 1.85 -4.06 6.92
CA LEU A 87 1.45 -3.43 8.17
C LEU A 87 0.42 -4.32 8.87
N THR A 88 0.58 -4.52 10.18
CA THR A 88 -0.29 -5.38 11.01
C THR A 88 -0.70 -4.66 12.29
N GLY A 89 -1.87 -5.00 12.84
CA GLY A 89 -2.36 -4.40 14.09
C GLY A 89 -2.69 -2.90 13.95
N ILE A 90 -3.16 -2.49 12.78
CA ILE A 90 -3.60 -1.13 12.47
C ILE A 90 -4.99 -1.23 11.85
N ASP A 91 -5.88 -0.32 12.23
CA ASP A 91 -7.20 -0.24 11.63
C ASP A 91 -7.14 0.38 10.23
N THR A 92 -8.07 -0.06 9.38
CA THR A 92 -8.18 0.45 8.01
C THR A 92 -8.32 1.98 7.98
N SER A 93 -9.12 2.56 8.87
CA SER A 93 -9.37 4.02 8.92
C SER A 93 -8.10 4.84 9.21
N GLN A 94 -7.17 4.29 10.00
CA GLN A 94 -5.89 4.94 10.30
C GLN A 94 -5.03 5.00 9.03
N ILE A 95 -4.97 3.91 8.26
CA ILE A 95 -4.23 3.88 7.00
C ILE A 95 -4.91 4.76 5.94
N GLU A 96 -6.25 4.79 5.86
CA GLU A 96 -6.97 5.68 4.94
C GLU A 96 -6.60 7.15 5.15
N THR A 97 -6.57 7.59 6.41
CA THR A 97 -6.18 8.96 6.77
C THR A 97 -4.76 9.30 6.31
N VAL A 98 -3.81 8.39 6.54
CA VAL A 98 -2.40 8.59 6.15
C VAL A 98 -2.21 8.48 4.64
N TRP A 99 -2.92 7.56 3.99
CA TRP A 99 -2.95 7.42 2.53
C TRP A 99 -3.40 8.72 1.89
N ASP A 100 -4.57 9.24 2.27
CA ASP A 100 -5.14 10.46 1.68
C ASP A 100 -4.21 11.67 1.90
N ARG A 101 -3.56 11.76 3.07
CA ARG A 101 -2.56 12.80 3.34
C ARG A 101 -1.39 12.76 2.35
N TYR A 102 -0.76 11.61 2.15
CA TYR A 102 0.41 11.51 1.26
C TYR A 102 0.06 11.60 -0.23
N ILE A 103 -1.10 11.09 -0.63
CA ILE A 103 -1.59 11.27 -2.00
C ILE A 103 -1.80 12.75 -2.28
N ARG A 104 -2.47 13.48 -1.38
CA ARG A 104 -2.69 14.93 -1.56
C ARG A 104 -1.38 15.71 -1.56
N GLU A 105 -0.45 15.41 -0.66
CA GLU A 105 0.86 16.07 -0.62
C GLU A 105 1.62 15.93 -1.94
N VAL A 106 1.52 14.76 -2.58
CA VAL A 106 2.23 14.48 -3.83
C VAL A 106 1.51 15.04 -5.06
N LEU A 107 0.17 15.04 -5.07
CA LEU A 107 -0.61 15.54 -6.21
C LEU A 107 -0.74 17.07 -6.22
N PHE A 108 -0.82 17.70 -5.05
CA PHE A 108 -1.12 19.13 -4.92
C PHE A 108 0.04 19.93 -4.29
N GLY A 109 1.17 19.29 -3.96
CA GLY A 109 2.26 19.90 -3.21
C GLY A 109 2.01 19.89 -1.70
N ARG A 110 3.00 20.35 -0.90
CA ARG A 110 2.89 20.40 0.57
C ARG A 110 1.61 21.12 0.97
N LEU A 111 0.66 20.38 1.54
CA LEU A 111 -0.43 21.00 2.29
C LEU A 111 0.19 21.76 3.47
N PRO A 112 -0.27 22.98 3.78
CA PRO A 112 0.15 23.67 5.00
C PRO A 112 -0.18 22.79 6.22
N PRO A 113 0.59 22.90 7.32
CA PRO A 113 0.17 22.28 8.57
C PRO A 113 -1.26 22.73 8.86
N ARG A 114 -2.17 21.78 9.13
CA ARG A 114 -3.49 22.15 9.63
C ARG A 114 -3.30 22.89 10.97
N PRO A 115 -4.09 23.94 11.22
CA PRO A 115 -4.02 24.75 12.43
C PRO A 115 -4.27 23.93 13.70
#